data_AF-A0A1J5VMU0-F1
#
_entry.id   AF-A0A1J5VMU0-F1
#
_cell.length_a   1.000
_cell.length_b   1.000
_cell.length_c   1.000
_cell.angle_alpha   90.00
_cell.angle_beta   90.00
_cell.angle_gamma   90.00
#
_symmetry.space_group_name_H-M   'P 1'
#
loop_
_entity.id
_entity.type
_entity.pdbx_description
1 polymer ?
#
loop_
_entity_poly.entity_id
_entity_poly.type
_entity_poly.pdbx_seq_one_letter_code
_entity_poly.pdbx_strand_id
1 'polypeptide(L)'
;MRLHDGWVLKGGTNIYCRIPGARQTKDLDLYRQYDPTSALEATDVLISTMDNHRVGPYLFRVAKSRKTERAGTIDSKRLQVAVMHGLGGTNRFLAFSIDVSGDLEVTSNVESLTVTSSYNVNTPYLPGHFKVASYPIANQVADKVCAMFERHGDTPPGKASTRYHDLYDVALIASELPSSTVLNAGELQRALDSQRHIRGIYLPKHLCIPDATWETQYPIAAKKFGNDIRQEFFELDEALRVAGLLLDPILDESLDRPELNWDSTSLRWA
;
A
#
# COMPACT_ATOMS: atom_id res chain seq x y z
N MET A 1 -1.51 16.69 -11.82
CA MET A 1 -1.96 15.31 -12.11
C MET A 1 -3.47 15.33 -12.22
N ARG A 2 -4.03 15.00 -13.37
CA ARG A 2 -5.48 14.80 -13.56
C ARG A 2 -5.79 13.34 -13.23
N LEU A 3 -7.04 13.07 -12.81
CA LEU A 3 -7.49 11.73 -12.44
C LEU A 3 -7.30 10.69 -13.55
N HIS A 4 -7.20 11.12 -14.81
CA HIS A 4 -7.12 10.25 -15.98
C HIS A 4 -5.70 10.12 -16.57
N ASP A 5 -4.68 10.68 -15.93
CA ASP A 5 -3.29 10.65 -16.45
C ASP A 5 -2.62 9.25 -16.29
N GLY A 6 -3.38 8.25 -15.85
CA GLY A 6 -2.97 6.86 -15.65
C GLY A 6 -2.31 6.59 -14.30
N TRP A 7 -2.15 7.60 -13.44
CA TRP A 7 -1.50 7.45 -12.14
C TRP A 7 -2.42 6.83 -11.10
N VAL A 8 -1.97 5.76 -10.47
CA VAL A 8 -2.75 5.01 -9.49
C VAL A 8 -2.00 4.89 -8.18
N LEU A 9 -2.71 5.17 -7.09
CA LEU A 9 -2.21 5.14 -5.71
C LEU A 9 -2.25 3.73 -5.14
N LYS A 10 -1.12 3.24 -4.60
CA LYS A 10 -1.01 1.94 -3.92
C LYS A 10 -0.40 2.08 -2.52
N GLY A 11 -0.12 0.95 -1.89
CA GLY A 11 0.62 0.89 -0.63
C GLY A 11 -0.17 1.43 0.58
N GLY A 12 0.54 1.88 1.60
CA GLY A 12 -0.08 2.35 2.85
C GLY A 12 -0.96 3.59 2.65
N THR A 13 -0.60 4.48 1.73
CA THR A 13 -1.39 5.70 1.45
C THR A 13 -2.73 5.33 0.80
N ASN A 14 -2.76 4.31 -0.05
CA ASN A 14 -3.99 3.81 -0.64
C ASN A 14 -4.97 3.26 0.42
N ILE A 15 -4.46 2.53 1.41
CA ILE A 15 -5.26 2.05 2.54
C ILE A 15 -5.78 3.21 3.36
N TYR A 16 -4.95 4.21 3.63
CA TYR A 16 -5.37 5.43 4.30
C TYR A 16 -6.51 6.17 3.56
N CYS A 17 -6.48 6.19 2.23
CA CYS A 17 -7.56 6.76 1.43
C CYS A 17 -8.86 5.94 1.46
N ARG A 18 -8.79 4.64 1.78
CA ARG A 18 -9.93 3.72 1.79
C ARG A 18 -10.56 3.56 3.18
N ILE A 19 -9.72 3.39 4.20
CA ILE A 19 -10.13 2.92 5.52
C ILE A 19 -9.90 4.02 6.56
N PRO A 20 -10.98 4.52 7.20
CA PRO A 20 -10.86 5.41 8.35
C PRO A 20 -10.03 4.77 9.46
N GLY A 21 -9.14 5.53 10.10
CA GLY A 21 -8.30 5.01 11.19
C GLY A 21 -7.09 4.17 10.74
N ALA A 22 -6.82 4.09 9.44
CA ALA A 22 -5.56 3.54 8.95
C ALA A 22 -4.35 4.39 9.38
N ARG A 23 -3.23 3.71 9.64
CA ARG A 23 -1.98 4.36 10.05
C ARG A 23 -1.50 5.35 8.99
N GLN A 24 -0.88 6.43 9.45
CA GLN A 24 -0.22 7.38 8.56
C GLN A 24 1.05 6.77 7.96
N THR A 25 1.36 7.15 6.72
CA THR A 25 2.62 6.86 6.06
C THR A 25 3.22 8.14 5.50
N LYS A 26 4.55 8.20 5.46
CA LYS A 26 5.29 9.32 4.86
C LYS A 26 5.67 9.06 3.40
N ASP A 27 5.49 7.83 2.93
CA ASP A 27 5.85 7.43 1.57
C ASP A 27 4.58 7.30 0.73
N LEU A 28 4.66 7.78 -0.52
CA LEU A 28 3.62 7.65 -1.53
C LEU A 28 4.04 6.57 -2.53
N ASP A 29 3.25 5.52 -2.68
CA ASP A 29 3.52 4.47 -3.66
C ASP A 29 2.61 4.68 -4.87
N LEU A 30 3.20 4.80 -6.06
CA LEU A 30 2.48 5.01 -7.31
C LEU A 30 2.89 3.97 -8.34
N TYR A 31 1.98 3.64 -9.25
CA TYR A 31 2.34 3.11 -10.56
C TYR A 31 1.53 3.83 -11.62
N ARG A 32 1.88 3.59 -12.88
CA ARG A 32 1.16 4.14 -14.02
C ARG A 32 0.52 3.03 -14.83
N GLN A 33 -0.79 3.14 -15.03
CA GLN A 33 -1.63 2.15 -15.71
C GLN A 33 -1.49 2.20 -17.24
N TYR A 34 -1.09 3.35 -17.80
CA TYR A 34 -0.98 3.57 -19.23
C TYR A 34 0.45 3.97 -19.61
N ASP A 35 0.83 3.68 -20.85
CA ASP A 35 2.18 3.93 -21.36
C ASP A 35 2.65 5.38 -21.22
N PRO A 36 3.92 5.62 -20.84
CA PRO A 36 4.89 4.63 -20.37
C PRO A 36 4.56 4.03 -18.98
N THR A 37 4.73 2.71 -18.87
CA THR A 37 4.51 1.92 -17.63
C THR A 37 5.80 1.50 -16.93
N SER A 38 6.95 1.57 -17.59
CA SER A 38 8.24 1.22 -16.98
C SER A 38 8.58 2.17 -15.81
N ALA A 39 9.23 1.65 -14.76
CA ALA A 39 9.48 2.45 -13.56
C ALA A 39 10.32 3.70 -13.87
N LEU A 40 11.30 3.57 -14.77
CA LEU A 40 12.17 4.66 -15.20
C LEU A 40 11.41 5.75 -15.94
N GLU A 41 10.66 5.39 -16.99
CA GLU A 41 9.98 6.37 -17.84
C GLU A 41 8.78 6.99 -17.11
N ALA A 42 8.02 6.20 -16.33
CA ALA A 42 6.96 6.71 -15.48
C ALA A 42 7.52 7.75 -14.48
N THR A 43 8.69 7.49 -13.90
CA THR A 43 9.37 8.44 -13.02
C THR A 43 9.73 9.74 -13.73
N ASP A 44 10.22 9.67 -14.96
CA ASP A 44 10.54 10.87 -15.76
C ASP A 44 9.28 11.68 -16.09
N VAL A 45 8.17 11.01 -16.42
CA VAL A 45 6.86 11.65 -16.58
C VAL A 45 6.42 12.34 -15.29
N LEU A 46 6.58 11.70 -14.14
CA LEU A 46 6.17 12.27 -12.85
C LEU A 46 6.99 13.50 -12.48
N ILE A 47 8.31 13.46 -12.67
CA ILE A 47 9.19 14.62 -12.45
C ILE A 47 8.77 15.77 -13.35
N SER A 48 8.58 15.53 -14.66
CA SER A 48 8.20 16.58 -15.61
C SER A 48 6.86 17.24 -15.27
N THR A 49 5.96 16.49 -14.61
CA THR A 49 4.64 16.95 -14.21
C THR A 49 4.65 17.71 -12.87
N MET A 50 5.50 17.29 -11.92
CA MET A 50 5.45 17.75 -10.53
C MET A 50 6.57 18.74 -10.16
N ASP A 51 7.74 18.66 -10.78
CA ASP A 51 8.83 19.57 -10.44
C ASP A 51 8.47 21.01 -10.80
N ASN A 52 8.75 21.96 -9.90
CA ASN A 52 8.32 23.35 -9.97
C ASN A 52 6.81 23.59 -9.91
N HIS A 53 5.99 22.57 -9.65
CA HIS A 53 4.56 22.76 -9.49
C HIS A 53 4.26 23.61 -8.24
N ARG A 54 3.24 24.47 -8.32
CA ARG A 54 2.84 25.36 -7.23
C ARG A 54 1.41 25.11 -6.81
N VAL A 55 1.20 24.98 -5.51
CA VAL A 55 -0.12 24.86 -4.87
C VAL A 55 -0.18 25.89 -3.75
N GLY A 56 -0.84 27.02 -4.02
CA GLY A 56 -0.81 28.18 -3.12
C GLY A 56 0.63 28.68 -2.86
N PRO A 57 1.05 28.84 -1.58
CA PRO A 57 2.40 29.30 -1.25
C PRO A 57 3.48 28.21 -1.39
N TYR A 58 3.09 26.97 -1.68
CA TYR A 58 3.99 25.82 -1.69
C TYR A 58 4.54 25.55 -3.09
N LEU A 59 5.86 25.39 -3.20
CA LEU A 59 6.59 25.01 -4.40
C LEU A 59 7.13 23.60 -4.23
N PHE A 60 6.81 22.70 -5.14
CA PHE A 60 7.28 21.33 -5.13
C PHE A 60 8.59 21.22 -5.93
N ARG A 61 9.60 20.61 -5.32
CA ARG A 61 10.87 20.24 -5.96
C ARG A 61 10.99 18.72 -5.96
N VAL A 62 11.12 18.13 -7.14
CA VAL A 62 11.10 16.67 -7.30
C VAL A 62 12.38 16.21 -8.00
N ALA A 63 13.06 15.24 -7.41
CA ALA A 63 14.29 14.69 -7.97
C ALA A 63 14.40 13.19 -7.71
N LYS A 64 15.11 12.48 -8.60
CA LYS A 64 15.49 11.09 -8.37
C LYS A 64 16.34 10.98 -7.10
N SER A 65 16.09 9.95 -6.30
CA SER A 65 16.91 9.64 -5.12
C SER A 65 18.34 9.32 -5.55
N ARG A 66 19.32 9.83 -4.79
CA ARG A 66 20.75 9.50 -4.98
C ARG A 66 21.17 8.22 -4.26
N LYS A 67 20.29 7.63 -3.45
CA LYS A 67 20.58 6.37 -2.76
C LYS A 67 20.54 5.23 -3.77
N THR A 68 21.48 4.30 -3.65
CA THR A 68 21.44 3.04 -4.39
C THR A 68 20.12 2.34 -4.12
N GLU A 69 19.39 2.05 -5.20
CA GLU A 69 18.14 1.29 -5.14
C GLU A 69 18.48 -0.14 -4.73
N ARG A 70 17.71 -0.69 -3.79
CA ARG A 70 17.78 -2.14 -3.53
C ARG A 70 17.07 -2.81 -4.68
N ALA A 71 17.70 -3.82 -5.28
CA ALA A 71 17.01 -4.71 -6.22
C ALA A 71 15.86 -5.38 -5.47
N GLY A 72 14.64 -4.98 -5.79
CA GLY A 72 13.42 -5.68 -5.40
C GLY A 72 12.94 -6.55 -6.56
N THR A 73 12.02 -7.46 -6.27
CA THR A 73 11.37 -8.31 -7.29
C THR A 73 10.65 -7.48 -8.35
N ILE A 74 10.04 -6.38 -7.93
CA ILE A 74 9.35 -5.43 -8.79
C ILE A 74 10.27 -4.22 -9.02
N ASP A 75 10.52 -3.86 -10.29
CA ASP A 75 11.30 -2.65 -10.59
C ASP A 75 10.57 -1.41 -10.06
N SER A 76 11.30 -0.61 -9.33
CA SER A 76 10.79 0.61 -8.73
C SER A 76 11.87 1.66 -8.65
N LYS A 77 11.47 2.93 -8.82
CA LYS A 77 12.34 4.09 -8.70
C LYS A 77 11.85 5.00 -7.59
N ARG A 78 12.80 5.47 -6.77
CA ARG A 78 12.47 6.37 -5.65
C ARG A 78 12.72 7.82 -6.01
N LEU A 79 11.70 8.64 -5.86
CA LEU A 79 11.77 10.10 -5.91
C LEU A 79 11.85 10.70 -4.50
N GLN A 80 12.51 11.84 -4.40
CA GLN A 80 12.48 12.72 -3.25
C GLN A 80 11.72 14.00 -3.61
N VAL A 81 10.74 14.35 -2.78
CA VAL A 81 9.95 15.56 -2.92
C VAL A 81 10.29 16.49 -1.76
N ALA A 82 10.75 17.69 -2.07
CA ALA A 82 10.88 18.79 -1.12
C ALA A 82 9.78 19.82 -1.39
N VAL A 83 8.99 20.10 -0.37
CA VAL A 83 7.99 21.17 -0.40
C VAL A 83 8.60 22.42 0.18
N MET A 84 8.70 23.46 -0.63
CA MET A 84 9.30 24.74 -0.28
C MET A 84 8.22 25.80 -0.06
N HIS A 85 8.48 26.78 0.81
CA HIS A 85 7.58 27.90 1.09
C HIS A 85 8.36 29.22 1.22
N GLY A 86 7.64 30.34 1.26
CA GLY A 86 8.22 31.69 1.40
C GLY A 86 8.63 32.35 0.08
N LEU A 87 9.08 33.61 0.15
CA LEU A 87 9.45 34.40 -1.02
C LEU A 87 10.58 33.70 -1.80
N GLY A 88 10.34 33.40 -3.08
CA GLY A 88 11.28 32.65 -3.91
C GLY A 88 11.37 31.14 -3.66
N GLY A 89 10.61 30.58 -2.71
CA GLY A 89 10.63 29.13 -2.40
C GLY A 89 11.95 28.68 -1.77
N THR A 90 12.53 29.50 -0.90
CA THR A 90 13.85 29.29 -0.30
C THR A 90 13.83 28.45 0.98
N ASN A 91 12.69 28.38 1.68
CA ASN A 91 12.58 27.65 2.95
C ASN A 91 11.95 26.29 2.72
N ARG A 92 12.60 25.22 3.19
CA ARG A 92 12.03 23.86 3.15
C ARG A 92 10.98 23.70 4.23
N PHE A 93 9.73 23.44 3.83
CA PHE A 93 8.60 23.19 4.71
C PHE A 93 8.56 21.74 5.17
N LEU A 94 8.51 20.80 4.23
CA LEU A 94 8.54 19.36 4.51
C LEU A 94 9.18 18.58 3.36
N ALA A 95 9.43 17.29 3.58
CA ALA A 95 9.90 16.38 2.55
C ALA A 95 9.25 15.01 2.71
N PHE A 96 9.02 14.33 1.58
CA PHE A 96 8.50 12.97 1.51
C PHE A 96 9.07 12.23 0.29
N SER A 97 8.89 10.91 0.24
CA SER A 97 9.33 10.11 -0.91
C SER A 97 8.15 9.61 -1.72
N ILE A 98 8.38 9.40 -3.01
CA ILE A 98 7.46 8.66 -3.87
C ILE A 98 8.21 7.46 -4.42
N ASP A 99 7.68 6.25 -4.21
CA ASP A 99 8.17 5.03 -4.84
C ASP A 99 7.29 4.74 -6.07
N VAL A 100 7.89 4.73 -7.26
CA VAL A 100 7.21 4.52 -8.54
C VAL A 100 7.50 3.11 -9.02
N SER A 101 6.50 2.23 -8.99
CA SER A 101 6.60 0.86 -9.51
C SER A 101 6.35 0.83 -11.02
N GLY A 102 7.12 0.01 -11.73
CA GLY A 102 6.95 -0.25 -13.16
C GLY A 102 6.23 -1.56 -13.45
N ASP A 103 5.59 -1.63 -14.61
CA ASP A 103 5.13 -2.86 -15.27
C ASP A 103 4.38 -3.84 -14.34
N LEU A 104 3.45 -3.29 -13.53
CA LEU A 104 2.68 -4.09 -12.59
C LEU A 104 1.59 -4.91 -13.29
N GLU A 105 1.50 -6.18 -12.92
CA GLU A 105 0.35 -7.02 -13.22
C GLU A 105 -0.81 -6.71 -12.27
N VAL A 106 -1.84 -6.05 -12.80
CA VAL A 106 -3.05 -5.69 -12.04
C VAL A 106 -4.20 -6.57 -12.51
N THR A 107 -4.74 -7.39 -11.60
CA THR A 107 -5.71 -8.44 -11.93
C THR A 107 -7.17 -7.97 -11.89
N SER A 108 -7.41 -6.73 -11.45
CA SER A 108 -8.75 -6.17 -11.23
C SER A 108 -8.80 -4.69 -11.64
N ASN A 109 -10.01 -4.13 -11.76
CA ASN A 109 -10.17 -2.75 -12.22
C ASN A 109 -9.73 -1.72 -11.18
N VAL A 110 -9.04 -0.67 -11.66
CA VAL A 110 -8.69 0.50 -10.85
C VAL A 110 -9.94 1.30 -10.52
N GLU A 111 -10.13 1.61 -9.24
CA GLU A 111 -11.29 2.35 -8.75
C GLU A 111 -10.99 3.84 -8.59
N SER A 112 -12.00 4.69 -8.77
CA SER A 112 -11.90 6.10 -8.37
C SER A 112 -12.55 6.30 -7.01
N LEU A 113 -11.76 6.69 -6.01
CA LEU A 113 -12.24 6.99 -4.68
C LEU A 113 -12.36 8.50 -4.48
N THR A 114 -13.43 8.92 -3.81
CA THR A 114 -13.53 10.28 -3.25
C THR A 114 -13.14 10.21 -1.78
N VAL A 115 -12.01 10.83 -1.45
CA VAL A 115 -11.40 10.82 -0.12
C VAL A 115 -11.78 12.09 0.60
N THR A 116 -12.32 11.96 1.82
CA THR A 116 -12.49 13.08 2.74
C THR A 116 -11.19 13.34 3.48
N SER A 117 -10.72 14.59 3.49
CA SER A 117 -9.49 14.95 4.18
C SER A 117 -9.60 14.73 5.69
N SER A 118 -8.56 14.18 6.33
CA SER A 118 -8.52 14.09 7.81
C SER A 118 -8.05 15.38 8.48
N TYR A 119 -7.67 16.41 7.71
CA TYR A 119 -7.25 17.70 8.25
C TYR A 119 -8.44 18.66 8.37
N ASN A 120 -8.43 19.48 9.42
CA ASN A 120 -9.41 20.53 9.63
C ASN A 120 -8.79 21.90 9.33
N VAL A 121 -8.44 22.11 8.06
CA VAL A 121 -7.85 23.37 7.57
C VAL A 121 -8.67 23.87 6.40
N ASN A 122 -9.26 25.06 6.55
CA ASN A 122 -10.04 25.69 5.48
C ASN A 122 -9.14 26.60 4.64
N THR A 123 -8.70 26.09 3.49
CA THR A 123 -7.87 26.85 2.54
C THR A 123 -8.18 26.40 1.12
N PRO A 124 -8.18 27.31 0.11
CA PRO A 124 -8.44 26.94 -1.29
C PRO A 124 -7.39 25.97 -1.86
N TYR A 125 -6.27 25.76 -1.18
CA TYR A 125 -5.14 24.94 -1.64
C TYR A 125 -5.15 23.51 -1.08
N LEU A 126 -5.97 23.23 -0.06
CA LEU A 126 -6.12 21.91 0.56
C LEU A 126 -7.62 21.58 0.58
N PRO A 127 -8.14 20.89 -0.45
CA PRO A 127 -9.56 20.68 -0.57
C PRO A 127 -10.06 19.65 0.46
N GLY A 128 -11.21 19.93 1.08
CA GLY A 128 -11.82 19.01 2.06
C GLY A 128 -12.17 17.62 1.52
N HIS A 129 -12.27 17.50 0.19
CA HIS A 129 -12.41 16.24 -0.52
C HIS A 129 -11.55 16.23 -1.78
N PHE A 130 -10.97 15.09 -2.12
CA PHE A 130 -10.20 14.92 -3.35
C PHE A 130 -10.43 13.52 -3.92
N LYS A 131 -10.18 13.37 -5.22
CA LYS A 131 -10.32 12.08 -5.89
C LYS A 131 -8.96 11.44 -6.14
N VAL A 132 -8.87 10.13 -5.93
CA VAL A 132 -7.69 9.32 -6.27
C VAL A 132 -8.10 8.13 -7.12
N ALA A 133 -7.26 7.76 -8.09
CA ALA A 133 -7.33 6.44 -8.69
C ALA A 133 -6.61 5.47 -7.75
N SER A 134 -7.28 4.41 -7.36
CA SER A 134 -6.90 3.56 -6.25
C SER A 134 -6.60 2.15 -6.72
N TYR A 135 -5.47 1.62 -6.25
CA TYR A 135 -5.06 0.25 -6.53
C TYR A 135 -6.12 -0.73 -6.01
N PRO A 136 -6.47 -1.78 -6.78
CA PRO A 136 -7.53 -2.69 -6.39
C PRO A 136 -7.21 -3.38 -5.06
N ILE A 137 -8.24 -3.57 -4.24
CA ILE A 137 -8.07 -4.06 -2.88
C ILE A 137 -7.51 -5.49 -2.85
N ALA A 138 -7.91 -6.36 -3.78
CA ALA A 138 -7.37 -7.71 -3.93
C ALA A 138 -5.85 -7.70 -4.16
N ASN A 139 -5.37 -6.87 -5.09
CA ASN A 139 -3.93 -6.70 -5.36
C ASN A 139 -3.20 -6.06 -4.17
N GLN A 140 -3.85 -5.13 -3.46
CA GLN A 140 -3.29 -4.50 -2.26
C GLN A 140 -3.06 -5.51 -1.13
N VAL A 141 -3.99 -6.45 -0.92
CA VAL A 141 -3.85 -7.54 0.06
C VAL A 141 -2.77 -8.52 -0.39
N ALA A 142 -2.80 -8.95 -1.66
CA ALA A 142 -1.80 -9.87 -2.20
C ALA A 142 -0.36 -9.34 -2.10
N ASP A 143 -0.14 -8.08 -2.49
CA ASP A 143 1.17 -7.41 -2.39
C ASP A 143 1.72 -7.47 -0.95
N LYS A 144 0.85 -7.28 0.05
CA LYS A 144 1.21 -7.26 1.47
C LYS A 144 1.52 -8.65 1.99
N VAL A 145 0.60 -9.59 1.77
CA VAL A 145 0.76 -10.98 2.21
C VAL A 145 2.05 -11.56 1.62
N CYS A 146 2.24 -11.43 0.30
CA CYS A 146 3.46 -11.94 -0.33
C CYS A 146 4.73 -11.24 0.19
N ALA A 147 4.69 -9.93 0.45
CA ALA A 147 5.84 -9.22 1.02
C ALA A 147 6.19 -9.63 2.46
N MET A 148 5.23 -10.19 3.22
CA MET A 148 5.51 -10.78 4.55
C MET A 148 6.34 -12.06 4.46
N PHE A 149 6.22 -12.83 3.38
CA PHE A 149 6.90 -14.12 3.22
C PHE A 149 8.17 -14.05 2.36
N GLU A 150 8.52 -12.88 1.84
CA GLU A 150 9.79 -12.69 1.13
C GLU A 150 11.02 -12.93 2.02
N ARG A 151 12.06 -13.48 1.40
CA ARG A 151 13.39 -13.66 1.98
C ARG A 151 14.38 -12.76 1.27
N HIS A 152 15.30 -12.15 2.02
CA HIS A 152 16.25 -11.17 1.49
C HIS A 152 17.71 -11.56 1.74
N GLY A 153 18.57 -11.21 0.78
CA GLY A 153 20.02 -11.43 0.85
C GLY A 153 20.46 -12.76 0.21
N ASP A 154 21.77 -12.90 0.02
CA ASP A 154 22.37 -13.91 -0.86
C ASP A 154 22.61 -15.27 -0.20
N THR A 155 22.37 -15.39 1.11
CA THR A 155 22.60 -16.61 1.88
C THR A 155 21.29 -17.38 2.07
N PRO A 156 21.12 -18.61 1.55
CA PRO A 156 19.92 -19.42 1.80
C PRO A 156 19.70 -19.70 3.30
N PRO A 157 18.45 -19.67 3.82
CA PRO A 157 17.19 -19.36 3.13
C PRO A 157 16.90 -17.85 2.99
N GLY A 158 17.83 -16.98 3.37
CA GLY A 158 17.69 -15.53 3.38
C GLY A 158 17.15 -15.01 4.72
N LYS A 159 17.30 -13.70 4.95
CA LYS A 159 16.70 -13.03 6.11
C LYS A 159 15.19 -12.91 5.90
N ALA A 160 14.42 -13.26 6.93
CA ALA A 160 12.98 -13.08 6.93
C ALA A 160 12.59 -11.61 6.73
N SER A 161 11.45 -11.39 6.08
CA SER A 161 10.80 -10.08 6.01
C SER A 161 10.54 -9.53 7.41
N THR A 162 10.74 -8.22 7.56
CA THR A 162 10.41 -7.46 8.78
C THR A 162 9.26 -6.50 8.54
N ARG A 163 8.41 -6.80 7.55
CA ARG A 163 7.25 -5.99 7.19
C ARG A 163 6.08 -6.21 8.14
N TYR A 164 6.31 -5.98 9.43
CA TYR A 164 5.31 -6.10 10.49
C TYR A 164 4.04 -5.28 10.19
N HIS A 165 4.21 -4.10 9.59
CA HIS A 165 3.10 -3.23 9.21
C HIS A 165 2.15 -3.85 8.17
N ASP A 166 2.62 -4.81 7.37
CA ASP A 166 1.76 -5.46 6.38
C ASP A 166 0.73 -6.39 7.04
N LEU A 167 1.08 -7.09 8.12
CA LEU A 167 0.11 -7.87 8.90
C LEU A 167 -0.94 -6.96 9.56
N TYR A 168 -0.52 -5.84 10.14
CA TYR A 168 -1.44 -4.85 10.70
C TYR A 168 -2.41 -4.32 9.63
N ASP A 169 -1.87 -3.93 8.47
CA ASP A 169 -2.67 -3.38 7.38
C ASP A 169 -3.66 -4.42 6.83
N VAL A 170 -3.30 -5.70 6.75
CA VAL A 170 -4.21 -6.79 6.34
C VAL A 170 -5.31 -7.03 7.38
N ALA A 171 -4.99 -7.06 8.68
CA ALA A 171 -5.99 -7.19 9.74
C ALA A 171 -6.97 -6.00 9.76
N LEU A 172 -6.45 -4.79 9.48
CA LEU A 172 -7.28 -3.60 9.33
C LEU A 172 -8.18 -3.70 8.09
N ILE A 173 -7.67 -4.15 6.93
CA ILE A 173 -8.51 -4.40 5.75
C ILE A 173 -9.60 -5.42 6.07
N ALA A 174 -9.25 -6.54 6.70
CA ALA A 174 -10.21 -7.59 7.03
C ALA A 174 -11.35 -7.08 7.94
N SER A 175 -11.09 -6.14 8.84
CA SER A 175 -12.10 -5.68 9.82
C SER A 175 -12.78 -4.36 9.50
N GLU A 176 -12.18 -3.51 8.66
CA GLU A 176 -12.63 -2.12 8.46
C GLU A 176 -12.80 -1.74 6.98
N LEU A 177 -12.74 -2.71 6.06
CA LEU A 177 -13.03 -2.43 4.66
C LEU A 177 -14.45 -1.85 4.53
N PRO A 178 -14.64 -0.66 3.94
CA PRO A 178 -15.98 -0.08 3.80
C PRO A 178 -16.86 -0.93 2.89
N SER A 179 -18.17 -0.98 3.17
CA SER A 179 -19.15 -1.69 2.33
C SER A 179 -19.24 -1.17 0.89
N SER A 180 -18.71 0.01 0.61
CA SER A 180 -18.60 0.55 -0.75
C SER A 180 -17.41 -0.01 -1.54
N THR A 181 -16.52 -0.77 -0.91
CA THR A 181 -15.40 -1.47 -1.56
C THR A 181 -15.69 -2.96 -1.60
N VAL A 182 -15.60 -3.56 -2.79
CA VAL A 182 -15.82 -4.99 -2.96
C VAL A 182 -14.46 -5.69 -2.99
N LEU A 183 -14.26 -6.63 -2.06
CA LEU A 183 -13.15 -7.59 -2.12
C LEU A 183 -13.73 -8.95 -2.49
N ASN A 184 -13.54 -9.35 -3.74
CA ASN A 184 -14.02 -10.62 -4.28
C ASN A 184 -13.00 -11.75 -4.05
N ALA A 185 -13.50 -12.96 -3.73
CA ALA A 185 -12.67 -14.13 -3.46
C ALA A 185 -11.82 -14.55 -4.65
N GLY A 186 -12.42 -14.70 -5.84
CA GLY A 186 -11.69 -15.10 -7.04
C GLY A 186 -10.65 -14.06 -7.50
N GLU A 187 -10.93 -12.77 -7.33
CA GLU A 187 -9.96 -11.69 -7.59
C GLU A 187 -8.77 -11.76 -6.63
N LEU A 188 -9.02 -11.99 -5.34
CA LEU A 188 -7.97 -12.14 -4.34
C LEU A 188 -7.10 -13.38 -4.60
N GLN A 189 -7.71 -14.52 -4.94
CA GLN A 189 -6.99 -15.74 -5.30
C GLN A 189 -6.05 -15.50 -6.49
N ARG A 190 -6.55 -14.91 -7.59
CA ARG A 190 -5.73 -14.57 -8.76
C ARG A 190 -4.60 -13.59 -8.43
N ALA A 191 -4.88 -12.60 -7.58
CA ALA A 191 -3.88 -11.62 -7.17
C ALA A 191 -2.76 -12.27 -6.33
N LEU A 192 -3.09 -13.16 -5.39
CA LEU A 192 -2.13 -13.92 -4.60
C LEU A 192 -1.28 -14.84 -5.49
N ASP A 193 -1.90 -15.51 -6.46
CA ASP A 193 -1.20 -16.40 -7.39
C ASP A 193 -0.25 -15.65 -8.33
N SER A 194 -0.64 -14.49 -8.85
CA SER A 194 0.26 -13.63 -9.62
C SER A 194 1.44 -13.15 -8.75
N GLN A 195 1.17 -12.62 -7.55
CA GLN A 195 2.23 -12.09 -6.69
C GLN A 195 3.19 -13.16 -6.15
N ARG A 196 2.69 -14.35 -5.80
CA ARG A 196 3.57 -15.46 -5.38
C ARG A 196 4.46 -15.92 -6.53
N HIS A 197 3.94 -15.93 -7.77
CA HIS A 197 4.69 -16.31 -8.96
C HIS A 197 5.78 -15.29 -9.27
N ILE A 198 5.42 -14.00 -9.34
CA ILE A 198 6.35 -12.89 -9.57
C ILE A 198 7.51 -12.93 -8.57
N ARG A 199 7.21 -13.20 -7.29
CA ARG A 199 8.20 -13.21 -6.20
C ARG A 199 8.91 -14.56 -6.01
N GLY A 200 8.49 -15.61 -6.69
CA GLY A 200 9.06 -16.96 -6.55
C GLY A 200 8.96 -17.50 -5.12
N ILE A 201 7.87 -17.21 -4.41
CA ILE A 201 7.66 -17.62 -3.01
C ILE A 201 6.54 -18.65 -2.88
N TYR A 202 6.54 -19.36 -1.75
CA TYR A 202 5.44 -20.20 -1.31
C TYR A 202 4.70 -19.52 -0.17
N LEU A 203 3.37 -19.52 -0.23
CA LEU A 203 2.53 -19.10 0.88
C LEU A 203 2.11 -20.32 1.70
N PRO A 204 1.97 -20.19 3.04
CA PRO A 204 1.40 -21.26 3.86
C PRO A 204 -0.10 -21.42 3.57
N LYS A 205 -0.66 -22.60 3.88
CA LYS A 205 -2.11 -22.86 3.77
C LYS A 205 -2.94 -22.09 4.79
N HIS A 206 -2.35 -21.74 5.92
CA HIS A 206 -2.95 -20.89 6.94
C HIS A 206 -1.98 -19.76 7.25
N LEU A 207 -2.49 -18.55 7.45
CA LEU A 207 -1.69 -17.40 7.77
C LEU A 207 -0.93 -17.64 9.07
N CYS A 208 0.39 -17.52 8.99
CA CYS A 208 1.29 -17.64 10.13
C CYS A 208 2.40 -16.59 10.05
N ILE A 209 3.19 -16.47 11.11
CA ILE A 209 4.38 -15.64 11.06
C ILE A 209 5.44 -16.25 10.13
N PRO A 210 6.14 -15.44 9.32
CA PRO A 210 7.19 -15.93 8.43
C PRO A 210 8.46 -16.35 9.19
N ASP A 211 8.63 -15.92 10.43
CA ASP A 211 9.79 -16.19 11.28
C ASP A 211 9.46 -15.98 12.76
N ALA A 212 10.04 -16.79 13.65
CA ALA A 212 9.78 -16.74 15.10
C ALA A 212 10.12 -15.38 15.74
N THR A 213 11.03 -14.60 15.13
CA THR A 213 11.34 -13.24 15.62
C THR A 213 10.12 -12.32 15.65
N TRP A 214 9.10 -12.58 14.82
CA TRP A 214 7.87 -11.80 14.78
C TRP A 214 7.11 -11.80 16.12
N GLU A 215 7.16 -12.89 16.88
CA GLU A 215 6.49 -13.01 18.19
C GLU A 215 6.87 -11.86 19.13
N THR A 216 8.15 -11.48 19.13
CA THR A 216 8.66 -10.41 19.99
C THR A 216 8.69 -9.05 19.30
N GLN A 217 8.98 -9.02 17.99
CA GLN A 217 9.24 -7.77 17.28
C GLN A 217 7.97 -7.10 16.75
N TYR A 218 6.94 -7.88 16.38
CA TYR A 218 5.69 -7.32 15.86
C TYR A 218 5.02 -6.37 16.87
N PRO A 219 4.77 -6.76 18.15
CA PRO A 219 4.10 -5.87 19.09
C PRO A 219 4.90 -4.59 19.39
N ILE A 220 6.24 -4.69 19.38
CA ILE A 220 7.14 -3.53 19.56
C ILE A 220 7.04 -2.58 18.37
N ALA A 221 6.98 -3.11 17.16
CA ALA A 221 6.81 -2.32 15.94
C ALA A 221 5.42 -1.69 15.87
N ALA A 222 4.37 -2.45 16.20
CA ALA A 222 2.98 -2.03 16.08
C ALA A 222 2.65 -0.81 16.96
N LYS A 223 3.19 -0.76 18.18
CA LYS A 223 3.08 0.40 19.09
C LYS A 223 3.64 1.71 18.51
N LYS A 224 4.42 1.64 17.41
CA LYS A 224 4.98 2.81 16.72
C LYS A 224 4.16 3.25 15.49
N PHE A 225 3.10 2.53 15.14
CA PHE A 225 2.30 2.84 13.95
C PHE A 225 1.36 4.05 14.16
N GLY A 226 1.02 4.37 15.41
CA GLY A 226 0.19 5.51 15.78
C GLY A 226 -0.65 5.20 17.03
N ASN A 227 -1.19 6.23 17.67
CA ASN A 227 -2.02 6.07 18.87
C ASN A 227 -3.53 6.03 18.55
N ASP A 228 -3.95 6.67 17.45
CA ASP A 228 -5.35 6.81 17.04
C ASP A 228 -5.79 5.75 16.02
N ILE A 229 -5.17 4.57 16.07
CA ILE A 229 -5.43 3.43 15.19
C ILE A 229 -5.92 2.24 16.01
N ARG A 230 -6.40 1.17 15.35
CA ARG A 230 -6.88 -0.07 16.02
C ARG A 230 -5.76 -0.71 16.85
N GLN A 231 -5.78 -0.54 18.17
CA GLN A 231 -4.72 -0.98 19.09
C GLN A 231 -4.80 -2.48 19.39
N GLU A 232 -5.95 -3.11 19.19
CA GLU A 232 -6.12 -4.56 19.31
C GLU A 232 -5.17 -5.32 18.37
N PHE A 233 -4.86 -4.77 17.20
CA PHE A 233 -3.92 -5.36 16.26
C PHE A 233 -2.46 -5.10 16.64
N PHE A 234 -2.17 -4.51 17.81
CA PHE A 234 -0.80 -4.51 18.34
C PHE A 234 -0.44 -5.87 18.92
N GLU A 235 -1.44 -6.63 19.33
CA GLU A 235 -1.28 -8.03 19.73
C GLU A 235 -1.19 -8.89 18.48
N LEU A 236 -0.10 -9.66 18.38
CA LEU A 236 0.21 -10.48 17.20
C LEU A 236 -0.91 -11.49 16.91
N ASP A 237 -1.38 -12.19 17.95
CA ASP A 237 -2.38 -13.25 17.81
C ASP A 237 -3.71 -12.71 17.29
N GLU A 238 -4.11 -11.52 17.72
CA GLU A 238 -5.36 -10.89 17.27
C GLU A 238 -5.24 -10.43 15.81
N ALA A 239 -4.10 -9.84 15.43
CA ALA A 239 -3.84 -9.48 14.04
C ALA A 239 -3.83 -10.70 13.11
N LEU A 240 -3.16 -11.80 13.52
CA LEU A 240 -3.17 -13.06 12.79
C LEU A 240 -4.57 -13.67 12.69
N ARG A 241 -5.31 -13.70 13.80
CA ARG A 241 -6.67 -14.25 13.84
C ARG A 241 -7.59 -13.53 12.86
N VAL A 242 -7.61 -12.20 12.90
CA VAL A 242 -8.50 -11.40 12.02
C VAL A 242 -8.06 -11.46 10.57
N ALA A 243 -6.77 -11.38 10.28
CA ALA A 243 -6.25 -11.55 8.92
C ALA A 243 -6.48 -12.96 8.38
N GLY A 244 -6.37 -13.99 9.23
CA GLY A 244 -6.61 -15.40 8.90
C GLY A 244 -8.06 -15.69 8.51
N LEU A 245 -9.05 -15.06 9.17
CA LEU A 245 -10.46 -15.20 8.76
C LEU A 245 -10.70 -14.78 7.29
N LEU A 246 -9.98 -13.76 6.82
CA LEU A 246 -10.00 -13.32 5.43
C LEU A 246 -9.22 -14.27 4.52
N LEU A 247 -8.00 -14.64 4.91
CA LEU A 247 -7.02 -15.26 4.04
C LEU A 247 -7.06 -16.78 4.03
N ASP A 248 -7.28 -17.43 5.16
CA ASP A 248 -7.15 -18.89 5.29
C ASP A 248 -8.07 -19.64 4.31
N PRO A 249 -9.35 -19.28 4.13
CA PRO A 249 -10.21 -19.95 3.15
C PRO A 249 -9.73 -19.86 1.69
N ILE A 250 -8.94 -18.83 1.38
CA ILE A 250 -8.33 -18.63 0.06
C ILE A 250 -7.01 -19.38 -0.05
N LEU A 251 -6.19 -19.36 1.02
CA LEU A 251 -4.86 -19.97 1.06
C LEU A 251 -4.89 -21.50 1.13
N ASP A 252 -5.86 -22.08 1.83
CA ASP A 252 -6.05 -23.54 1.90
C ASP A 252 -6.92 -24.10 0.78
N GLU A 253 -7.42 -23.24 -0.11
CA GLU A 253 -8.31 -23.55 -1.22
C GLU A 253 -9.65 -24.18 -0.77
N SER A 254 -10.10 -23.93 0.47
CA SER A 254 -11.38 -24.45 0.97
C SER A 254 -12.60 -23.62 0.53
N LEU A 255 -12.39 -22.41 0.01
CA LEU A 255 -13.47 -21.57 -0.50
C LEU A 255 -13.82 -21.91 -1.96
N ASP A 256 -14.72 -22.89 -2.14
CA ASP A 256 -15.21 -23.35 -3.46
C ASP A 256 -16.12 -22.35 -4.21
N ARG A 257 -16.28 -21.13 -3.69
CA ARG A 257 -17.20 -20.10 -4.22
C ARG A 257 -16.45 -18.80 -4.53
N PRO A 258 -15.84 -18.67 -5.72
CA PRO A 258 -15.05 -17.48 -6.08
C PRO A 258 -15.88 -16.21 -6.26
N GLU A 259 -17.20 -16.33 -6.34
CA GLU A 259 -18.16 -15.21 -6.46
C GLU A 259 -18.44 -14.48 -5.13
N LEU A 260 -18.06 -15.08 -3.98
CA LEU A 260 -18.29 -14.48 -2.67
C LEU A 260 -17.48 -13.20 -2.49
N ASN A 261 -18.04 -12.29 -1.70
CA ASN A 261 -17.37 -11.05 -1.32
C ASN A 261 -17.10 -11.06 0.18
N TRP A 262 -16.01 -10.40 0.57
CA TRP A 262 -15.68 -10.25 1.97
C TRP A 262 -16.61 -9.24 2.64
N ASP A 263 -17.28 -9.64 3.71
CA ASP A 263 -18.02 -8.75 4.62
C ASP A 263 -17.17 -8.50 5.86
N SER A 264 -16.58 -7.31 5.93
CA SER A 264 -15.77 -6.84 7.06
C SER A 264 -16.55 -6.71 8.37
N THR A 265 -17.87 -6.51 8.30
CA THR A 265 -18.72 -6.36 9.49
C THR A 265 -18.95 -7.71 10.16
N SER A 266 -19.18 -8.76 9.37
CA SER A 266 -19.39 -10.12 9.89
C SER A 266 -18.15 -11.01 9.84
N LEU A 267 -17.01 -10.48 9.36
CA LEU A 267 -15.72 -11.16 9.21
C LEU A 267 -15.83 -12.52 8.50
N ARG A 268 -16.52 -12.53 7.36
CA ARG A 268 -16.72 -13.75 6.56
C ARG A 268 -16.91 -13.45 5.07
N TRP A 269 -16.70 -14.47 4.27
CA TRP A 269 -17.10 -14.50 2.86
C TRP A 269 -18.61 -14.77 2.74
N ALA A 270 -19.33 -13.88 2.03
CA ALA A 270 -20.79 -13.94 1.88
C ALA A 270 -21.27 -13.45 0.51
#